data_AF-A0A0Q9TR21-F1
#
_entry.id   AF-A0A0Q9TR21-F1
#
_cell.length_a   1.000
_cell.length_b   1.000
_cell.length_c   1.000
_cell.angle_alpha   90.00
_cell.angle_beta   90.00
_cell.angle_gamma   90.00
#
_symmetry.space_group_name_H-M   'P 1'
#
loop_
_entity.id
_entity.type
_entity.pdbx_description
1 polymer ?
#
loop_
_entity_poly.entity_id
_entity_poly.type
_entity_poly.pdbx_seq_one_letter_code
_entity_poly.pdbx_strand_id
1 'polypeptide(L)'
;MTEPVDADHAHRILLDHADRKVTGPLEDPAVLAAVVGVERLVVAAGSTDEAVLRSALTGDVVADADPDRVAALVAEARSHVMAGLLRRATGQAVDAGIVNPASGGYEITTDATLLRAAVRAAQGSIDAMPYYGARYGARGSRFATTDSAWLVSLATLAEDRAVHQVEWLSRVLAARGMPSWLLEIHLDALVAEVRSVADSGAVGSLPVAADALGRARRRHVDDDLLRSADSWADEALGDALPVPRAGALMAAAVADERAGVTRDDRALVDWLTDSARSDESATTRLLGVRQRILDEAR
;
A
#
# COMPACT_ATOMS: atom_id res chain seq x y z
N MET A 1 23.95 27.42 -15.67
CA MET A 1 24.58 26.15 -16.11
C MET A 1 23.86 25.04 -15.37
N THR A 2 23.07 24.24 -16.07
CA THR A 2 22.40 23.07 -15.49
C THR A 2 23.47 22.02 -15.22
N GLU A 3 23.65 21.59 -13.96
CA GLU A 3 24.50 20.43 -13.66
C GLU A 3 24.02 19.22 -14.49
N PRO A 4 24.92 18.42 -15.06
CA PRO A 4 24.52 17.19 -15.72
C PRO A 4 23.75 16.31 -14.71
N VAL A 5 22.56 15.86 -15.12
CA VAL A 5 21.77 14.90 -14.34
C VAL A 5 22.42 13.54 -14.54
N ASP A 6 23.23 13.12 -13.56
CA ASP A 6 23.86 11.81 -13.52
C ASP A 6 23.54 11.03 -12.25
N ALA A 7 23.95 9.77 -12.21
CA ALA A 7 23.68 8.86 -11.10
C ALA A 7 24.36 9.31 -9.79
N ASP A 8 25.49 10.01 -9.88
CA ASP A 8 26.24 10.50 -8.72
C ASP A 8 25.51 11.67 -8.06
N HIS A 9 24.88 12.55 -8.85
CA HIS A 9 23.99 13.58 -8.32
C HIS A 9 22.78 12.96 -7.62
N ALA A 10 22.10 11.99 -8.24
CA ALA A 10 20.97 11.32 -7.62
C ALA A 10 21.35 10.62 -6.30
N HIS A 11 22.53 10.01 -6.25
CA HIS A 11 23.04 9.38 -5.04
C HIS A 11 23.36 10.39 -3.94
N ARG A 12 23.96 11.54 -4.27
CA ARG A 12 24.22 12.62 -3.31
C ARG A 12 22.93 13.13 -2.66
N ILE A 13 21.87 13.35 -3.44
CA ILE A 13 20.56 13.78 -2.90
C ILE A 13 20.01 12.77 -1.90
N LEU A 14 20.15 11.45 -2.16
CA LEU A 14 19.73 10.44 -1.20
C LEU A 14 20.53 10.51 0.11
N LEU A 15 21.86 10.70 0.02
CA LEU A 15 22.73 10.84 1.19
C LEU A 15 22.43 12.11 1.99
N ASP A 16 22.11 13.21 1.32
CA ASP A 16 21.77 14.49 1.95
C ASP A 16 20.44 14.42 2.71
N HIS A 17 19.58 13.47 2.38
CA HIS A 17 18.28 13.25 3.03
C HIS A 17 18.23 12.01 3.93
N ALA A 18 19.35 11.31 4.12
CA ALA A 18 19.45 10.14 4.99
C ALA A 18 19.19 10.48 6.48
N ASP A 19 19.41 11.74 6.89
CA ASP A 19 19.17 12.19 8.27
C ASP A 19 17.69 12.39 8.62
N ARG A 20 16.81 12.34 7.60
CA ARG A 20 15.36 12.48 7.70
C ARG A 20 14.87 13.79 8.34
N LYS A 21 15.70 14.84 8.42
CA LYS A 21 15.33 16.11 9.08
C LYS A 21 14.42 17.01 8.25
N VAL A 22 14.33 16.80 6.94
CA VAL A 22 13.44 17.55 6.07
C VAL A 22 11.98 17.27 6.44
N THR A 23 11.21 18.33 6.69
CA THR A 23 9.78 18.32 7.08
C THR A 23 9.01 19.35 6.26
N GLY A 24 7.67 19.29 6.31
CA GLY A 24 6.80 20.25 5.62
C GLY A 24 6.65 19.98 4.12
N PRO A 25 5.93 20.86 3.38
CA PRO A 25 5.66 20.70 1.96
C PRO A 25 6.91 20.70 1.10
N LEU A 26 6.99 19.73 0.18
CA LEU A 26 8.08 19.59 -0.78
C LEU A 26 7.64 20.06 -2.16
N GLU A 27 8.30 21.09 -2.67
CA GLU A 27 8.10 21.58 -4.04
C GLU A 27 9.07 20.95 -5.05
N ASP A 28 10.15 20.36 -4.54
CA ASP A 28 11.21 19.80 -5.37
C ASP A 28 10.98 18.30 -5.65
N PRO A 29 10.75 17.91 -6.93
CA PRO A 29 10.51 16.52 -7.31
C PRO A 29 11.60 15.53 -6.88
N ALA A 30 12.88 15.94 -6.92
CA ALA A 30 13.97 15.04 -6.59
C ALA A 30 14.09 14.85 -5.07
N VAL A 31 13.80 15.88 -4.29
CA VAL A 31 13.76 15.80 -2.82
C VAL A 31 12.60 14.91 -2.38
N LEU A 32 11.41 15.06 -2.99
CA LEU A 32 10.28 14.16 -2.71
C LEU A 32 10.63 12.71 -3.00
N ALA A 33 11.23 12.44 -4.16
CA ALA A 33 11.68 11.09 -4.52
C ALA A 33 12.69 10.53 -3.50
N ALA A 34 13.61 11.36 -3.02
CA ALA A 34 14.60 10.96 -2.04
C ALA A 34 13.96 10.65 -0.68
N VAL A 35 13.01 11.46 -0.20
CA VAL A 35 12.27 11.21 1.04
C VAL A 35 11.55 9.86 0.99
N VAL A 36 10.86 9.56 -0.12
CA VAL A 36 10.18 8.26 -0.30
C VAL A 36 11.19 7.11 -0.36
N GLY A 37 12.27 7.26 -1.12
CA GLY A 37 13.32 6.26 -1.25
C GLY A 37 13.99 5.93 0.08
N VAL A 38 14.37 6.95 0.84
CA VAL A 38 14.99 6.81 2.17
C VAL A 38 14.01 6.16 3.15
N GLU A 39 12.74 6.55 3.18
CA GLU A 39 11.80 5.94 4.12
C GLU A 39 11.50 4.47 3.78
N ARG A 40 11.54 4.08 2.50
CA ARG A 40 11.45 2.66 2.14
C ARG A 40 12.68 1.87 2.61
N LEU A 41 13.86 2.49 2.60
CA LEU A 41 15.05 1.90 3.21
C LEU A 41 14.94 1.80 4.73
N VAL A 42 14.37 2.79 5.41
CA VAL A 42 14.09 2.73 6.86
C VAL A 42 13.27 1.49 7.20
N VAL A 43 12.21 1.21 6.45
CA VAL A 43 11.37 0.04 6.71
C VAL A 43 12.14 -1.26 6.43
N ALA A 44 12.87 -1.34 5.32
CA ALA A 44 13.64 -2.55 4.98
C ALA A 44 14.84 -2.80 5.91
N ALA A 45 15.46 -1.74 6.43
CA ALA A 45 16.58 -1.82 7.36
C ALA A 45 16.13 -1.96 8.83
N GLY A 46 14.84 -1.74 9.12
CA GLY A 46 14.33 -1.69 10.50
C GLY A 46 14.96 -0.59 11.36
N SER A 47 15.52 0.46 10.75
CA SER A 47 16.31 1.48 11.46
C SER A 47 16.11 2.88 10.89
N THR A 48 16.01 3.85 11.79
CA THR A 48 16.01 5.29 11.48
C THR A 48 17.37 5.94 11.68
N ASP A 49 18.38 5.18 12.07
CA ASP A 49 19.73 5.70 12.34
C ASP A 49 20.41 6.17 11.04
N GLU A 50 20.90 7.41 11.05
CA GLU A 50 21.50 8.04 9.87
C GLU A 50 22.72 7.25 9.35
N ALA A 51 23.55 6.71 10.25
CA ALA A 51 24.73 5.96 9.84
C ALA A 51 24.35 4.65 9.17
N VAL A 52 23.34 3.93 9.69
CA VAL A 52 22.80 2.71 9.05
C VAL A 52 22.25 3.03 7.66
N LEU A 53 21.46 4.10 7.51
CA LEU A 53 20.89 4.48 6.21
C LEU A 53 21.95 4.91 5.21
N ARG A 54 22.99 5.64 5.65
CA ARG A 54 24.14 5.98 4.80
C ARG A 54 24.90 4.74 4.36
N SER A 55 25.16 3.80 5.26
CA SER A 55 25.79 2.51 4.94
C SER A 55 24.97 1.71 3.92
N ALA A 56 23.65 1.66 4.07
CA ALA A 56 22.77 1.01 3.10
C ALA A 56 22.90 1.67 1.71
N LEU A 57 22.89 3.00 1.65
CA LEU A 57 23.00 3.78 0.42
C LEU A 57 24.36 3.62 -0.28
N THR A 58 25.44 3.36 0.46
CA THR A 58 26.79 3.09 -0.07
C THR A 58 27.00 1.62 -0.45
N GLY A 59 26.04 0.74 -0.17
CA GLY A 59 26.09 -0.69 -0.50
C GLY A 59 26.75 -1.56 0.56
N ASP A 60 26.95 -1.04 1.77
CA ASP A 60 27.44 -1.82 2.91
C ASP A 60 26.33 -2.72 3.47
N VAL A 61 26.73 -3.83 4.09
CA VAL A 61 25.79 -4.78 4.71
C VAL A 61 25.13 -4.14 5.92
N VAL A 62 23.80 -4.11 5.93
CA VAL A 62 22.99 -3.71 7.08
C VAL A 62 22.62 -4.96 7.88
N ALA A 63 22.87 -4.93 9.19
CA ALA A 63 22.52 -6.04 10.07
C ALA A 63 21.02 -6.34 10.01
N ASP A 64 20.67 -7.63 10.02
CA ASP A 64 19.29 -8.13 10.06
C ASP A 64 18.38 -7.74 8.87
N ALA A 65 18.93 -7.09 7.84
CA ALA A 65 18.23 -6.75 6.60
C ALA A 65 18.63 -7.70 5.45
N ASP A 66 17.70 -7.94 4.53
CA ASP A 66 17.98 -8.67 3.29
C ASP A 66 18.82 -7.78 2.33
N PRO A 67 20.10 -8.16 2.03
CA PRO A 67 20.98 -7.34 1.19
C PRO A 67 20.44 -7.13 -0.23
N ASP A 68 19.79 -8.14 -0.81
CA ASP A 68 19.26 -8.06 -2.18
C ASP A 68 18.07 -7.09 -2.22
N ARG A 69 17.22 -7.14 -1.18
CA ARG A 69 16.11 -6.20 -1.03
C ARG A 69 16.60 -4.76 -0.85
N VAL A 70 17.62 -4.55 0.00
CA VAL A 70 18.22 -3.23 0.22
C VAL A 70 18.81 -2.68 -1.07
N ALA A 71 19.62 -3.47 -1.78
CA ALA A 71 20.23 -3.07 -3.04
C ALA A 71 19.18 -2.69 -4.10
N ALA A 72 18.10 -3.48 -4.22
CA ALA A 72 16.99 -3.18 -5.12
C ALA A 72 16.29 -1.86 -4.78
N LEU A 73 16.07 -1.57 -3.49
CA LEU A 73 15.47 -0.32 -3.04
C LEU A 73 16.38 0.90 -3.28
N VAL A 74 17.70 0.77 -3.08
CA VAL A 74 18.66 1.84 -3.39
C VAL A 74 18.65 2.14 -4.90
N ALA A 75 18.67 1.12 -5.74
CA ALA A 75 18.62 1.28 -7.20
C ALA A 75 17.32 1.97 -7.65
N GLU A 76 16.19 1.55 -7.08
CA GLU A 76 14.89 2.16 -7.34
C GLU A 76 14.83 3.63 -6.88
N ALA A 77 15.33 3.94 -5.67
CA ALA A 77 15.39 5.29 -5.14
C ALA A 77 16.23 6.21 -6.03
N ARG A 78 17.40 5.74 -6.49
CA ARG A 78 18.25 6.50 -7.43
C ARG A 78 17.52 6.78 -8.73
N SER A 79 16.80 5.79 -9.28
CA SER A 79 16.01 5.97 -10.50
C SER A 79 14.90 7.02 -10.33
N HIS A 80 14.18 7.02 -9.22
CA HIS A 80 13.15 8.03 -8.94
C HIS A 80 13.73 9.43 -8.71
N VAL A 81 14.88 9.54 -8.02
CA VAL A 81 15.57 10.84 -7.85
C VAL A 81 16.05 11.38 -9.19
N MET A 82 16.59 10.52 -10.08
CA MET A 82 16.93 10.92 -11.45
C MET A 82 15.70 11.43 -12.22
N ALA A 83 14.56 10.75 -12.13
CA ALA A 83 13.31 11.21 -12.73
C ALA A 83 12.90 12.58 -12.15
N GLY A 84 12.99 12.76 -10.83
CA GLY A 84 12.76 14.03 -10.15
C GLY A 84 13.69 15.15 -10.63
N LEU A 85 14.97 14.88 -10.83
CA LEU A 85 15.93 15.85 -11.36
C LEU A 85 15.56 16.30 -12.79
N LEU A 86 15.11 15.38 -13.65
CA LEU A 86 14.63 15.71 -15.00
C LEU A 86 13.36 16.57 -14.94
N ARG A 87 12.43 16.28 -14.03
CA ARG A 87 11.23 17.09 -13.82
C ARG A 87 11.56 18.49 -13.31
N ARG A 88 12.48 18.59 -12.34
CA ARG A 88 13.00 19.86 -11.82
C ARG A 88 13.57 20.71 -12.96
N ALA A 89 14.39 20.11 -13.82
CA ALA A 89 15.00 20.81 -14.96
C ALA A 89 13.98 21.31 -16.00
N THR A 90 12.81 20.67 -16.07
CA THR A 90 11.74 21.02 -17.02
C THR A 90 10.60 21.82 -16.38
N GLY A 91 10.68 22.17 -15.09
CA GLY A 91 9.64 22.91 -14.37
C GLY A 91 8.33 22.14 -14.18
N GLN A 92 8.37 20.80 -14.29
CA GLN A 92 7.20 19.97 -14.05
C GLN A 92 6.89 19.88 -12.55
N ALA A 93 5.61 19.96 -12.21
CA ALA A 93 5.13 19.88 -10.84
C ALA A 93 5.32 18.49 -10.21
N VAL A 94 5.22 18.47 -8.88
CA VAL A 94 5.24 17.25 -8.08
C VAL A 94 3.91 16.50 -8.19
N ASP A 95 3.98 15.20 -8.50
CA ASP A 95 2.84 14.29 -8.55
C ASP A 95 3.27 12.83 -8.27
N ALA A 96 2.29 11.92 -8.17
CA ALA A 96 2.51 10.48 -7.96
C ALA A 96 3.50 9.84 -8.95
N GLY A 97 3.56 10.34 -10.19
CA GLY A 97 4.38 9.78 -11.26
C GLY A 97 5.88 9.93 -11.05
N ILE A 98 6.33 10.72 -10.07
CA ILE A 98 7.74 10.80 -9.66
C ILE A 98 8.20 9.50 -9.01
N VAL A 99 7.36 8.95 -8.13
CA VAL A 99 7.68 7.77 -7.31
C VAL A 99 7.00 6.50 -7.81
N ASN A 100 6.03 6.63 -8.72
CA ASN A 100 5.45 5.53 -9.46
C ASN A 100 5.11 5.95 -10.90
N PRO A 101 6.07 5.91 -11.84
CA PRO A 101 5.82 6.28 -13.23
C PRO A 101 4.67 5.50 -13.89
N ALA A 102 4.34 4.30 -13.37
CA ALA A 102 3.27 3.46 -13.90
C ALA A 102 1.85 3.84 -13.44
N SER A 103 1.71 4.75 -12.45
CA SER A 103 0.40 5.19 -11.94
C SER A 103 -0.15 6.43 -12.66
N GLY A 104 0.67 7.10 -13.48
CA GLY A 104 0.33 8.40 -14.07
C GLY A 104 0.48 9.56 -13.07
N GLY A 105 0.14 10.77 -13.52
CA GLY A 105 0.21 11.98 -12.70
C GLY A 105 -1.11 12.27 -12.00
N TYR A 106 -1.10 12.24 -10.66
CA TYR A 106 -2.17 12.75 -9.80
C TYR A 106 -1.58 13.35 -8.53
N GLU A 107 -2.36 14.22 -7.90
CA GLU A 107 -1.97 14.91 -6.69
C GLU A 107 -1.80 13.93 -5.53
N ILE A 108 -0.70 14.08 -4.79
CA ILE A 108 -0.39 13.34 -3.57
C ILE A 108 0.00 14.35 -2.50
N THR A 109 0.01 13.95 -1.24
CA THR A 109 0.61 14.79 -0.20
C THR A 109 2.09 15.04 -0.53
N THR A 110 2.52 16.29 -0.40
CA THR A 110 3.93 16.69 -0.53
C THR A 110 4.56 16.97 0.82
N ASP A 111 3.82 16.90 1.92
CA ASP A 111 4.38 17.07 3.25
C ASP A 111 5.32 15.89 3.57
N ALA A 112 6.61 16.18 3.79
CA ALA A 112 7.62 15.16 4.00
C ALA A 112 7.37 14.30 5.24
N THR A 113 6.75 14.84 6.29
CA THR A 113 6.43 14.09 7.51
C THR A 113 5.30 13.12 7.23
N LEU A 114 4.23 13.60 6.58
CA LEU A 114 3.07 12.77 6.23
C LEU A 114 3.38 11.75 5.14
N LEU A 115 4.26 12.08 4.19
CA LEU A 115 4.69 11.17 3.15
C LEU A 115 5.46 9.97 3.72
N ARG A 116 6.27 10.19 4.77
CA ARG A 116 6.94 9.09 5.48
C ARG A 116 5.93 8.17 6.18
N ALA A 117 4.93 8.75 6.85
CA ALA A 117 3.83 7.98 7.44
C ALA A 117 3.07 7.16 6.39
N ALA A 118 2.80 7.73 5.22
CA ALA A 118 2.19 7.01 4.09
C ALA A 118 3.04 5.82 3.62
N VAL A 119 4.36 6.00 3.49
CA VAL A 119 5.29 4.90 3.13
C VAL A 119 5.25 3.77 4.17
N ARG A 120 5.32 4.10 5.46
CA ARG A 120 5.29 3.09 6.53
C ARG A 120 3.95 2.35 6.57
N ALA A 121 2.83 3.04 6.42
CA ALA A 121 1.51 2.42 6.35
C ALA A 121 1.37 1.48 5.13
N ALA A 122 1.86 1.92 3.96
CA ALA A 122 1.87 1.10 2.75
C ALA A 122 2.66 -0.20 2.96
N GLN A 123 3.88 -0.09 3.48
CA GLN A 123 4.76 -1.24 3.67
C GLN A 123 4.25 -2.16 4.79
N GLY A 124 3.81 -1.60 5.92
CA GLY A 124 3.21 -2.38 7.01
C GLY A 124 1.96 -3.15 6.56
N SER A 125 1.13 -2.56 5.69
CA SER A 125 -0.02 -3.24 5.11
C SER A 125 0.37 -4.40 4.18
N ILE A 126 1.47 -4.26 3.43
CA ILE A 126 2.01 -5.31 2.57
C ILE A 126 2.57 -6.47 3.40
N ASP A 127 3.31 -6.14 4.46
CA ASP A 127 3.94 -7.13 5.33
C ASP A 127 2.89 -7.90 6.15
N ALA A 128 1.81 -7.24 6.56
CA ALA A 128 0.71 -7.85 7.30
C ALA A 128 -0.17 -8.78 6.44
N MET A 129 -0.19 -8.60 5.11
CA MET A 129 -1.07 -9.32 4.20
C MET A 129 -0.27 -9.97 3.05
N PRO A 130 0.20 -11.22 3.23
CA PRO A 130 0.98 -11.94 2.22
C PRO A 130 0.33 -12.03 0.84
N TYR A 131 -0.99 -11.91 0.79
CA TYR A 131 -1.78 -11.79 -0.43
C TYR A 131 -1.28 -10.71 -1.40
N TYR A 132 -0.85 -9.55 -0.89
CA TYR A 132 -0.34 -8.47 -1.76
C TYR A 132 0.91 -8.91 -2.52
N GLY A 133 1.86 -9.54 -1.81
CA GLY A 133 3.08 -10.07 -2.41
C GLY A 133 2.78 -11.17 -3.42
N ALA A 134 1.92 -12.13 -3.06
CA ALA A 134 1.55 -13.25 -3.91
C ALA A 134 0.83 -12.82 -5.21
N ARG A 135 -0.07 -11.82 -5.14
CA ARG A 135 -0.88 -11.41 -6.28
C ARG A 135 -0.25 -10.31 -7.13
N TYR A 136 0.33 -9.29 -6.48
CA TYR A 136 0.75 -8.06 -7.17
C TYR A 136 2.27 -7.88 -7.21
N GLY A 137 3.01 -8.70 -6.46
CA GLY A 137 4.48 -8.66 -6.41
C GLY A 137 5.05 -7.28 -6.11
N ALA A 138 6.28 -7.03 -6.59
CA ALA A 138 6.96 -5.76 -6.39
C ALA A 138 6.21 -4.56 -7.00
N ARG A 139 5.40 -4.78 -8.04
CA ARG A 139 4.58 -3.72 -8.64
C ARG A 139 3.54 -3.20 -7.65
N GLY A 140 2.86 -4.09 -6.91
CA GLY A 140 1.86 -3.71 -5.91
C GLY A 140 2.42 -2.76 -4.84
N SER A 141 3.67 -2.97 -4.41
CA SER A 141 4.33 -2.14 -3.41
C SER A 141 4.49 -0.67 -3.83
N ARG A 142 4.75 -0.41 -5.12
CA ARG A 142 4.88 0.95 -5.66
C ARG A 142 3.53 1.67 -5.68
N PHE A 143 2.47 0.98 -6.08
CA PHE A 143 1.11 1.51 -6.08
C PHE A 143 0.64 1.81 -4.65
N ALA A 144 0.90 0.92 -3.70
CA ALA A 144 0.54 1.15 -2.30
C ALA A 144 1.13 2.46 -1.75
N THR A 145 2.41 2.75 -2.04
CA THR A 145 3.02 4.01 -1.57
C THR A 145 2.32 5.25 -2.13
N THR A 146 2.05 5.28 -3.44
CA THR A 146 1.37 6.42 -4.07
C THR A 146 -0.09 6.54 -3.69
N ASP A 147 -0.77 5.41 -3.51
CA ASP A 147 -2.16 5.37 -3.07
C ASP A 147 -2.26 5.86 -1.62
N SER A 148 -1.35 5.46 -0.72
CA SER A 148 -1.30 6.01 0.64
C SER A 148 -1.04 7.51 0.64
N ALA A 149 -0.11 8.01 -0.19
CA ALA A 149 0.18 9.44 -0.28
C ALA A 149 -1.00 10.25 -0.84
N TRP A 150 -1.79 9.67 -1.75
CA TRP A 150 -3.05 10.23 -2.22
C TRP A 150 -4.14 10.17 -1.14
N LEU A 151 -4.30 9.06 -0.44
CA LEU A 151 -5.24 8.95 0.67
C LEU A 151 -4.99 10.03 1.71
N VAL A 152 -3.73 10.30 2.07
CA VAL A 152 -3.39 11.41 2.98
C VAL A 152 -3.84 12.77 2.45
N SER A 153 -3.74 13.04 1.14
CA SER A 153 -4.18 14.34 0.60
C SER A 153 -5.70 14.56 0.76
N LEU A 154 -6.48 13.47 0.83
CA LEU A 154 -7.92 13.53 1.09
C LEU A 154 -8.27 13.99 2.51
N ALA A 155 -7.33 13.95 3.47
CA ALA A 155 -7.60 14.30 4.86
C ALA A 155 -8.14 15.72 5.04
N THR A 156 -7.77 16.64 4.14
CA THR A 156 -8.18 18.05 4.17
C THR A 156 -9.55 18.31 3.53
N LEU A 157 -10.13 17.31 2.85
CA LEU A 157 -11.45 17.41 2.25
C LEU A 157 -12.55 17.31 3.30
N ALA A 158 -13.74 17.82 2.96
CA ALA A 158 -14.95 17.54 3.72
C ALA A 158 -15.23 16.02 3.75
N GLU A 159 -15.79 15.55 4.86
CA GLU A 159 -15.98 14.10 5.13
C GLU A 159 -16.73 13.38 4.00
N ASP A 160 -17.80 13.99 3.49
CA ASP A 160 -18.62 13.44 2.39
C ASP A 160 -17.81 13.22 1.11
N ARG A 161 -16.94 14.18 0.78
CA ARG A 161 -16.05 14.09 -0.38
C ARG A 161 -14.96 13.05 -0.19
N ALA A 162 -14.33 13.01 0.99
CA ALA A 162 -13.30 12.02 1.31
C ALA A 162 -13.88 10.59 1.23
N VAL A 163 -15.06 10.37 1.81
CA VAL A 163 -15.80 9.11 1.73
C VAL A 163 -16.05 8.73 0.27
N HIS A 164 -16.57 9.66 -0.55
CA HIS A 164 -16.85 9.37 -1.96
C HIS A 164 -15.60 8.97 -2.77
N GLN A 165 -14.46 9.61 -2.51
CA GLN A 165 -13.19 9.28 -3.16
C GLN A 165 -12.67 7.89 -2.74
N VAL A 166 -12.75 7.59 -1.43
CA VAL A 166 -12.35 6.28 -0.90
C VAL A 166 -13.26 5.16 -1.39
N GLU A 167 -14.57 5.39 -1.49
CA GLU A 167 -15.52 4.45 -2.10
C GLU A 167 -15.24 4.26 -3.60
N TRP A 168 -14.86 5.32 -4.32
CA TRP A 168 -14.42 5.16 -5.70
C TRP A 168 -13.18 4.28 -5.81
N LEU A 169 -12.17 4.50 -4.97
CA LEU A 169 -10.97 3.68 -4.95
C LEU A 169 -11.30 2.23 -4.60
N SER A 170 -12.17 1.99 -3.61
CA SER A 170 -12.56 0.63 -3.23
C SER A 170 -13.20 -0.14 -4.39
N ARG A 171 -14.05 0.50 -5.21
CA ARG A 171 -14.60 -0.12 -6.43
C ARG A 171 -13.52 -0.46 -7.45
N VAL A 172 -12.58 0.46 -7.68
CA VAL A 172 -11.44 0.27 -8.60
C VAL A 172 -10.58 -0.92 -8.16
N LEU A 173 -10.33 -1.06 -6.85
CA LEU A 173 -9.51 -2.11 -6.27
C LEU A 173 -10.25 -3.46 -6.22
N ALA A 174 -11.53 -3.48 -5.81
CA ALA A 174 -12.35 -4.69 -5.75
C ALA A 174 -12.49 -5.35 -7.14
N ALA A 175 -12.69 -4.56 -8.19
CA ALA A 175 -12.71 -5.05 -9.57
C ALA A 175 -11.39 -5.71 -10.02
N ARG A 176 -10.28 -5.44 -9.32
CA ARG A 176 -8.95 -6.06 -9.54
C ARG A 176 -8.64 -7.16 -8.53
N GLY A 177 -9.65 -7.60 -7.78
CA GLY A 177 -9.57 -8.64 -6.75
C GLY A 177 -8.95 -8.18 -5.44
N MET A 178 -8.96 -6.88 -5.12
CA MET A 178 -8.55 -6.39 -3.80
C MET A 178 -9.80 -5.94 -3.04
N PRO A 179 -10.35 -6.78 -2.14
CA PRO A 179 -11.60 -6.45 -1.47
C PRO A 179 -11.49 -5.19 -0.61
N SER A 180 -12.60 -4.46 -0.43
CA SER A 180 -12.63 -3.19 0.30
C SER A 180 -12.14 -3.31 1.76
N TRP A 181 -12.25 -4.49 2.35
CA TRP A 181 -11.68 -4.83 3.67
C TRP A 181 -10.16 -4.58 3.76
N LEU A 182 -9.43 -4.83 2.67
CA LEU A 182 -8.00 -4.56 2.64
C LEU A 182 -7.72 -3.05 2.67
N LEU A 183 -8.56 -2.24 2.02
CA LEU A 183 -8.49 -0.78 2.10
C LEU A 183 -8.94 -0.26 3.48
N GLU A 184 -9.94 -0.89 4.10
CA GLU A 184 -10.37 -0.61 5.49
C GLU A 184 -9.17 -0.74 6.46
N ILE A 185 -8.50 -1.90 6.46
CA ILE A 185 -7.32 -2.14 7.31
C ILE A 185 -6.19 -1.17 6.99
N HIS A 186 -5.95 -0.91 5.70
CA HIS A 186 -4.90 0.01 5.30
C HIS A 186 -5.17 1.45 5.79
N LEU A 187 -6.42 1.92 5.72
CA LEU A 187 -6.78 3.24 6.23
C LEU A 187 -6.60 3.35 7.75
N ASP A 188 -6.94 2.30 8.50
CA ASP A 188 -6.70 2.28 9.94
C ASP A 188 -5.20 2.36 10.27
N ALA A 189 -4.37 1.60 9.54
CA ALA A 189 -2.91 1.67 9.65
C ALA A 189 -2.36 3.05 9.27
N LEU A 190 -2.88 3.65 8.20
CA LEU A 190 -2.50 4.98 7.74
C LEU A 190 -2.84 6.06 8.77
N VAL A 191 -4.04 6.00 9.35
CA VAL A 191 -4.48 6.89 10.43
C VAL A 191 -3.58 6.77 11.65
N ALA A 192 -3.18 5.55 12.02
CA ALA A 192 -2.26 5.31 13.13
C ALA A 192 -0.86 5.90 12.83
N GLU A 193 -0.33 5.69 11.63
CA GLU A 193 0.97 6.23 11.21
C GLU A 193 0.99 7.75 11.14
N VAL A 194 -0.09 8.40 10.68
CA VAL A 194 -0.17 9.85 10.67
C VAL A 194 -0.25 10.41 12.09
N ARG A 195 -1.04 9.80 12.98
CA ARG A 195 -1.13 10.20 14.40
C ARG A 195 0.17 10.04 15.17
N SER A 196 1.07 9.16 14.74
CA SER A 196 2.35 8.95 15.42
C SER A 196 3.37 10.07 15.13
N VAL A 197 3.17 10.84 14.05
CA VAL A 197 4.13 11.87 13.60
C VAL A 197 3.57 13.27 13.51
N ALA A 198 2.25 13.43 13.58
CA ALA A 198 1.57 14.71 13.42
C ALA A 198 0.41 14.86 14.41
N ASP A 199 -0.09 16.10 14.54
CA ASP A 199 -1.19 16.42 15.42
C ASP A 199 -2.46 15.63 15.07
N SER A 200 -3.36 15.45 16.03
CA SER A 200 -4.60 14.68 15.82
C SER A 200 -5.51 15.23 14.71
N GLY A 201 -5.34 16.49 14.33
CA GLY A 201 -6.06 17.09 13.20
C GLY A 201 -5.54 16.65 11.82
N ALA A 202 -4.30 16.15 11.72
CA ALA A 202 -3.68 15.79 10.45
C ALA A 202 -4.34 14.59 9.77
N VAL A 203 -5.01 13.70 10.53
CA VAL A 203 -5.79 12.59 9.95
C VAL A 203 -7.10 13.05 9.33
N GLY A 204 -7.59 14.24 9.68
CA GLY A 204 -8.79 14.86 9.11
C GLY A 204 -9.94 13.87 8.89
N SER A 205 -10.43 13.80 7.65
CA SER A 205 -11.57 12.98 7.25
C SER A 205 -11.31 11.48 7.06
N LEU A 206 -10.06 11.01 7.18
CA LEU A 206 -9.70 9.61 6.90
C LEU A 206 -10.39 8.58 7.82
N PRO A 207 -10.51 8.81 9.15
CA PRO A 207 -11.22 7.87 10.01
C PRO A 207 -12.69 7.68 9.64
N VAL A 208 -13.34 8.75 9.13
CA VAL A 208 -14.74 8.69 8.70
C VAL A 208 -14.87 7.87 7.41
N ALA A 209 -13.91 8.00 6.49
CA ALA A 209 -13.85 7.18 5.29
C ALA A 209 -13.60 5.70 5.59
N ALA A 210 -12.70 5.39 6.54
CA ALA A 210 -12.45 4.02 7.01
C ALA A 210 -13.73 3.39 7.61
N ASP A 211 -14.41 4.11 8.49
CA ASP A 211 -15.66 3.62 9.09
C ASP A 211 -16.78 3.47 8.05
N ALA A 212 -16.83 4.32 7.02
CA ALA A 212 -17.78 4.14 5.93
C ALA A 212 -17.60 2.81 5.19
N LEU A 213 -16.37 2.43 4.86
CA LEU A 213 -16.07 1.11 4.25
C LEU A 213 -16.44 -0.03 5.19
N GLY A 214 -16.02 0.06 6.46
CA GLY A 214 -16.30 -0.99 7.45
C GLY A 214 -17.81 -1.17 7.68
N ARG A 215 -18.58 -0.09 7.79
CA ARG A 215 -20.05 -0.16 7.88
C ARG A 215 -20.69 -0.77 6.64
N ALA A 216 -20.19 -0.47 5.44
CA ALA A 216 -20.72 -1.05 4.21
C ALA A 216 -20.50 -2.57 4.18
N ARG A 217 -19.28 -3.04 4.50
CA ARG A 217 -18.96 -4.46 4.62
C ARG A 217 -19.80 -5.16 5.69
N ARG A 218 -19.84 -4.60 6.91
CA ARG A 218 -20.54 -5.19 8.07
C ARG A 218 -22.05 -5.34 7.90
N ARG A 219 -22.67 -4.70 6.90
CA ARG A 219 -24.09 -4.95 6.55
C ARG A 219 -24.32 -6.34 5.98
N HIS A 220 -23.31 -6.90 5.32
CA HIS A 220 -23.40 -8.17 4.60
C HIS A 220 -22.54 -9.26 5.25
N VAL A 221 -21.35 -8.88 5.71
CA VAL A 221 -20.38 -9.76 6.37
C VAL A 221 -19.78 -9.03 7.57
N ASP A 222 -20.22 -9.41 8.76
CA ASP A 222 -19.66 -8.89 10.01
C ASP A 222 -18.29 -9.50 10.34
N ASP A 223 -17.67 -9.01 11.42
CA ASP A 223 -16.31 -9.43 11.79
C ASP A 223 -16.26 -10.88 12.31
N ASP A 224 -17.37 -11.41 12.82
CA ASP A 224 -17.47 -12.81 13.25
C ASP A 224 -17.52 -13.75 12.06
N LEU A 225 -18.31 -13.42 11.03
CA LEU A 225 -18.35 -14.18 9.79
C LEU A 225 -17.02 -14.09 9.05
N LEU A 226 -16.37 -12.92 9.03
CA LEU A 226 -15.06 -12.77 8.40
C LEU A 226 -13.98 -13.65 9.07
N ARG A 227 -13.97 -13.71 10.42
CA ARG A 227 -13.09 -14.62 11.17
C ARG A 227 -13.44 -16.09 10.93
N SER A 228 -14.72 -16.42 10.95
CA SER A 228 -15.21 -17.78 10.79
C SER A 228 -14.89 -18.32 9.40
N ALA A 229 -15.08 -17.50 8.35
CA ALA A 229 -14.71 -17.81 6.98
C ALA A 229 -13.23 -18.19 6.87
N ASP A 230 -12.37 -17.46 7.57
CA ASP A 230 -10.94 -17.73 7.61
C ASP A 230 -10.62 -19.08 8.27
N SER A 231 -11.23 -19.32 9.45
CA SER A 231 -11.08 -20.61 10.14
C SER A 231 -11.61 -21.78 9.31
N TRP A 232 -12.70 -21.63 8.55
CA TRP A 232 -13.18 -22.69 7.67
C TRP A 232 -12.21 -22.98 6.52
N ALA A 233 -11.55 -21.96 5.98
CA ALA A 233 -10.53 -22.13 4.96
C ALA A 233 -9.30 -22.87 5.54
N ASP A 234 -8.84 -22.47 6.73
CA ASP A 234 -7.75 -23.13 7.46
C ASP A 234 -8.09 -24.60 7.75
N GLU A 235 -9.28 -24.89 8.28
CA GLU A 235 -9.75 -26.25 8.57
C GLU A 235 -9.88 -27.12 7.32
N ALA A 236 -10.38 -26.53 6.23
CA ALA A 236 -10.61 -27.28 5.00
C ALA A 236 -9.31 -27.54 4.24
N LEU A 237 -8.37 -26.60 4.19
CA LEU A 237 -7.19 -26.67 3.33
C LEU A 237 -5.86 -26.91 4.06
N GLY A 238 -5.69 -26.40 5.29
CA GLY A 238 -4.41 -26.42 5.99
C GLY A 238 -3.27 -25.84 5.14
N ASP A 239 -2.18 -26.58 5.00
CA ASP A 239 -1.01 -26.18 4.20
C ASP A 239 -1.31 -26.03 2.69
N ALA A 240 -2.46 -26.50 2.21
CA ALA A 240 -2.89 -26.35 0.81
C ALA A 240 -3.52 -24.97 0.53
N LEU A 241 -3.55 -24.05 1.50
CA LEU A 241 -4.04 -22.70 1.26
C LEU A 241 -3.16 -21.96 0.25
N PRO A 242 -3.76 -21.30 -0.77
CA PRO A 242 -2.98 -20.55 -1.75
C PRO A 242 -2.30 -19.33 -1.14
N VAL A 243 -2.93 -18.74 -0.11
CA VAL A 243 -2.40 -17.65 0.72
C VAL A 243 -3.02 -17.72 2.12
N PRO A 244 -2.32 -17.22 3.15
CA PRO A 244 -2.95 -16.93 4.44
C PRO A 244 -4.12 -15.96 4.28
N ARG A 245 -5.09 -16.04 5.19
CA ARG A 245 -6.29 -15.21 5.22
C ARG A 245 -7.25 -15.43 4.02
N ALA A 246 -7.16 -16.54 3.30
CA ALA A 246 -7.95 -16.77 2.09
C ALA A 246 -9.46 -16.73 2.34
N GLY A 247 -9.93 -17.27 3.47
CA GLY A 247 -11.35 -17.24 3.81
C GLY A 247 -11.84 -15.83 4.15
N ALA A 248 -11.06 -15.07 4.91
CA ALA A 248 -11.36 -13.67 5.19
C ALA A 248 -11.40 -12.80 3.91
N LEU A 249 -10.45 -12.99 3.00
CA LEU A 249 -10.43 -12.31 1.69
C LEU A 249 -11.70 -12.62 0.89
N MET A 250 -12.10 -13.90 0.86
CA MET A 250 -13.29 -14.35 0.14
C MET A 250 -14.57 -13.78 0.74
N ALA A 251 -14.68 -13.77 2.07
CA ALA A 251 -15.80 -13.16 2.77
C ALA A 251 -15.89 -11.65 2.50
N ALA A 252 -14.76 -10.94 2.48
CA ALA A 252 -14.72 -9.54 2.12
C ALA A 252 -15.15 -9.29 0.66
N ALA A 253 -14.75 -10.15 -0.29
CA ALA A 253 -15.17 -10.02 -1.69
C ALA A 253 -16.67 -10.27 -1.87
N VAL A 254 -17.25 -11.23 -1.14
CA VAL A 254 -18.70 -11.44 -1.09
C VAL A 254 -19.41 -10.20 -0.54
N ALA A 255 -18.87 -9.56 0.50
CA ALA A 255 -19.43 -8.32 1.03
C ALA A 255 -19.41 -7.19 -0.02
N ASP A 256 -18.33 -7.07 -0.80
CA ASP A 256 -18.22 -6.09 -1.88
C ASP A 256 -19.24 -6.31 -2.99
N GLU A 257 -19.49 -7.56 -3.39
CA GLU A 257 -20.53 -7.91 -4.36
C GLU A 257 -21.91 -7.51 -3.84
N ARG A 258 -22.24 -7.89 -2.60
CA ARG A 258 -23.55 -7.61 -1.97
C ARG A 258 -23.78 -6.11 -1.76
N ALA A 259 -22.72 -5.37 -1.42
CA ALA A 259 -22.77 -3.92 -1.28
C ALA A 259 -22.79 -3.16 -2.61
N GLY A 260 -22.62 -3.85 -3.76
CA GLY A 260 -22.54 -3.24 -5.09
C GLY A 260 -21.24 -2.47 -5.34
N VAL A 261 -20.18 -2.76 -4.58
CA VAL A 261 -18.82 -2.22 -4.81
C VAL A 261 -18.22 -2.81 -6.07
N THR A 262 -18.45 -4.10 -6.30
CA THR A 262 -18.11 -4.80 -7.55
C THR A 262 -19.33 -5.56 -8.06
N ARG A 263 -19.33 -5.91 -9.34
CA ARG A 263 -20.40 -6.70 -9.96
C ARG A 263 -20.41 -8.15 -9.46
N ASP A 264 -19.23 -8.71 -9.25
CA ASP A 264 -19.01 -10.07 -8.77
C ASP A 264 -17.64 -10.19 -8.07
N ASP A 265 -17.47 -11.26 -7.29
CA ASP A 265 -16.24 -11.58 -6.55
C ASP A 265 -15.20 -12.38 -7.36
N ARG A 266 -15.44 -12.61 -8.66
CA ARG A 266 -14.66 -13.56 -9.48
C ARG A 266 -13.20 -13.15 -9.62
N ALA A 267 -12.91 -11.86 -9.67
CA ALA A 267 -11.54 -11.37 -9.74
C ALA A 267 -10.67 -11.91 -8.58
N LEU A 268 -11.22 -12.08 -7.38
CA LEU A 268 -10.53 -12.72 -6.27
C LEU A 268 -10.63 -14.25 -6.36
N VAL A 269 -11.85 -14.78 -6.53
CA VAL A 269 -12.10 -16.22 -6.47
C VAL A 269 -11.33 -16.98 -7.54
N ASP A 270 -11.39 -16.52 -8.80
CA ASP A 270 -10.67 -17.12 -9.91
C ASP A 270 -9.15 -17.12 -9.67
N TRP A 271 -8.62 -16.11 -8.97
CA TRP A 271 -7.21 -16.06 -8.62
C TRP A 271 -6.84 -17.07 -7.54
N LEU A 272 -7.69 -17.25 -6.52
CA LEU A 272 -7.48 -18.23 -5.45
C LEU A 272 -7.60 -19.68 -5.96
N THR A 273 -8.46 -19.92 -6.96
CA THR A 273 -8.73 -21.25 -7.53
C THR A 273 -7.96 -21.56 -8.82
N ASP A 274 -6.98 -20.73 -9.18
CA ASP A 274 -6.14 -20.93 -10.35
C ASP A 274 -5.25 -22.17 -10.18
N SER A 275 -5.12 -22.97 -11.23
CA SER A 275 -4.39 -24.25 -11.21
C SER A 275 -2.89 -24.11 -10.93
N ALA A 276 -2.30 -22.92 -11.10
CA ALA A 276 -0.93 -22.64 -10.70
C ALA A 276 -0.76 -22.52 -9.18
N ARG A 277 -1.86 -22.40 -8.41
CA ARG A 277 -1.86 -22.17 -6.96
C ARG A 277 -2.65 -23.22 -6.19
N SER A 278 -3.72 -23.73 -6.78
CA SER A 278 -4.66 -24.67 -6.16
C SER A 278 -4.90 -25.86 -7.07
N ASP A 279 -4.69 -27.06 -6.55
CA ASP A 279 -5.10 -28.28 -7.26
C ASP A 279 -6.64 -28.43 -7.29
N GLU A 280 -7.13 -29.46 -7.98
CA GLU A 280 -8.58 -29.71 -8.13
C GLU A 280 -9.30 -29.91 -6.77
N SER A 281 -8.63 -30.58 -5.83
CA SER A 281 -9.16 -30.84 -4.49
C SER A 281 -9.22 -29.56 -3.65
N ALA A 282 -8.16 -28.74 -3.67
CA ALA A 282 -8.10 -27.43 -3.03
C ALA A 282 -9.15 -26.48 -3.61
N THR A 283 -9.28 -26.45 -4.94
CA THR A 283 -10.30 -25.65 -5.64
C THR A 283 -11.71 -26.02 -5.19
N THR A 284 -12.03 -27.31 -5.15
CA THR A 284 -13.35 -27.79 -4.70
C THR A 284 -13.65 -27.35 -3.26
N ARG A 285 -12.65 -27.46 -2.37
CA ARG A 285 -12.78 -27.04 -0.96
C ARG A 285 -12.94 -25.52 -0.82
N LEU A 286 -12.17 -24.72 -1.55
CA LEU A 286 -12.31 -23.25 -1.58
C LEU A 286 -13.70 -22.81 -2.05
N LEU A 287 -14.23 -23.46 -3.09
CA LEU A 287 -15.59 -23.17 -3.57
C LEU A 287 -16.65 -23.61 -2.56
N GLY A 288 -16.42 -24.69 -1.81
CA GLY A 288 -17.27 -25.08 -0.68
C GLY A 288 -17.28 -24.03 0.43
N VAL A 289 -16.12 -23.48 0.79
CA VAL A 289 -16.01 -22.36 1.75
C VAL A 289 -16.75 -21.12 1.22
N ARG A 290 -16.57 -20.78 -0.07
CA ARG A 290 -17.31 -19.68 -0.72
C ARG A 290 -18.81 -19.85 -0.60
N GLN A 291 -19.32 -21.05 -0.88
CA GLN A 291 -20.75 -21.32 -0.83
C GLN A 291 -21.28 -21.13 0.60
N ARG A 292 -20.55 -21.63 1.60
CA ARG A 292 -20.93 -21.43 3.00
C ARG A 292 -20.97 -19.95 3.39
N ILE A 293 -20.00 -19.16 2.96
CA ILE A 293 -19.99 -17.70 3.18
C ILE A 293 -21.24 -17.06 2.55
N LEU A 294 -21.60 -17.44 1.31
CA LEU A 294 -22.77 -16.91 0.62
C LEU A 294 -24.09 -17.26 1.33
N ASP A 295 -24.16 -18.44 1.94
CA ASP A 295 -25.34 -18.91 2.69
C ASP A 295 -25.50 -18.16 4.03
N GLU A 296 -24.40 -17.72 4.64
CA GLU A 296 -24.38 -17.00 5.93
C GLU A 296 -24.40 -15.46 5.77
N ALA A 297 -24.01 -14.94 4.61
CA ALA A 297 -24.02 -13.50 4.30
C ALA A 297 -25.45 -12.95 4.15
N ARG A 298 -25.66 -11.69 4.55
CA ARG A 298 -26.98 -11.01 4.55
C ARG A 298 -27.23 -10.15 3.33
#